data_AF-A0AAV6RNA4-F1
#
_entry.id   AF-A0AAV6RNA4-F1
#
_cell.length_a   1.000
_cell.length_b   1.000
_cell.length_c   1.000
_cell.angle_alpha   90.00
_cell.angle_beta   90.00
_cell.angle_gamma   90.00
#
_symmetry.space_group_name_H-M   'P 1'
#
loop_
_entity.id
_entity.type
_entity.pdbx_description
1 polymer ?
#
loop_
_entity_poly.entity_id
_entity_poly.type
_entity_poly.pdbx_seq_one_letter_code
_entity_poly.pdbx_strand_id
1 'polypeptide(L)'
;MAFQCQRDCYMKQFVTSVVSCCPAELKQEVGTKKETVKGFNIKLQDTILFPEGGGQPDDHGLIGDVPVLRVTRQGPDAVHFVTSPVEVGQEVQVKVDWERRFDHMQQHSGQHLITALADSMFGYKTTSWDLGRQRSTIELDTPCMKPAQLQALEEAINEKIRAQVPVTVQLLSIDDPAVEKVRSRGLPDDHAGPIRIIDIEGVDANMCCGTHVSNLSHLQAIKLLGSEKGKKNKTNLIFLAGNRVLKYAERSYSTERSLVSLLKTGPDEHVEAVDKLQKSVKLLQKTNLTLLRDMAVLIAQNFNNNPERGNFFTLHK
;
A
#
# COMPACT_ATOMS: atom_id res chain seq x y z
N MET A 1 -0.65 27.98 -3.44
CA MET A 1 -0.37 27.84 -4.89
C MET A 1 -0.21 26.36 -5.23
N ALA A 2 -0.74 25.89 -6.37
CA ALA A 2 -0.56 24.50 -6.82
C ALA A 2 0.76 24.35 -7.60
N PHE A 3 1.54 23.31 -7.30
CA PHE A 3 2.78 22.99 -8.01
C PHE A 3 2.51 22.44 -9.41
N GLN A 4 3.52 22.45 -10.28
CA GLN A 4 3.41 21.91 -11.63
C GLN A 4 2.96 20.44 -11.63
N CYS A 5 3.42 19.61 -10.70
CA CYS A 5 2.94 18.21 -10.54
C CYS A 5 1.45 18.07 -10.24
N GLN A 6 0.82 19.10 -9.69
CA GLN A 6 -0.60 19.11 -9.34
C GLN A 6 -1.47 19.66 -10.48
N ARG A 7 -0.88 20.50 -11.35
CA ARG A 7 -1.50 21.02 -12.58
C ARG A 7 -1.47 19.98 -13.70
N ASP A 8 -0.34 19.30 -13.86
CA ASP A 8 -0.17 18.19 -14.81
C ASP A 8 0.50 17.00 -14.10
N CYS A 9 -0.32 16.02 -13.68
CA CYS A 9 0.16 14.84 -13.00
C CYS A 9 0.95 13.88 -13.92
N TYR A 10 0.84 14.02 -15.24
CA TYR A 10 1.48 13.15 -16.23
C TYR A 10 2.83 13.70 -16.74
N MET A 11 3.18 14.94 -16.38
CA MET A 11 4.45 15.53 -16.71
C MET A 11 5.61 14.73 -16.08
N LYS A 12 6.47 14.16 -16.94
CA LYS A 12 7.60 13.32 -16.51
C LYS A 12 8.92 14.07 -16.40
N GLN A 13 9.04 15.16 -17.16
CA GLN A 13 10.22 16.02 -17.19
C GLN A 13 9.79 17.48 -17.23
N PHE A 14 10.53 18.34 -16.54
CA PHE A 14 10.21 19.77 -16.43
C PHE A 14 11.48 20.58 -16.23
N VAL A 15 11.60 21.70 -16.93
CA VAL A 15 12.74 22.62 -16.81
C VAL A 15 12.36 23.76 -15.89
N THR A 16 13.20 24.05 -14.89
CA THR A 16 12.98 25.10 -13.88
C THR A 16 14.31 25.63 -13.36
N SER A 17 14.29 26.78 -12.69
CA SER A 17 15.48 27.37 -12.07
C SER A 17 15.60 27.01 -10.60
N VAL A 18 16.84 26.89 -10.12
CA VAL A 18 17.17 26.71 -8.70
C VAL A 18 17.08 28.06 -7.97
N VAL A 19 16.23 28.14 -6.95
CA VAL A 19 16.01 29.36 -6.16
C VAL A 19 16.94 29.41 -4.95
N SER A 20 17.16 28.27 -4.30
CA SER A 20 18.09 28.18 -3.17
C SER A 20 18.66 26.77 -3.02
N CYS A 21 19.91 26.68 -2.58
CA CYS A 21 20.55 25.43 -2.19
C CYS A 21 21.29 25.64 -0.86
N CYS A 22 20.77 25.05 0.22
CA CYS A 22 21.30 25.24 1.57
C CYS A 22 21.74 23.90 2.17
N PRO A 23 22.89 23.81 2.87
CA PRO A 23 23.27 22.61 3.61
C PRO A 23 22.16 22.17 4.57
N ALA A 24 21.90 20.87 4.64
CA ALA A 24 20.85 20.28 5.43
C ALA A 24 21.21 18.86 5.88
N GLU A 25 20.42 18.32 6.80
CA GLU A 25 20.52 16.94 7.26
C GLU A 25 19.15 16.27 7.19
N LEU A 26 19.12 15.04 6.67
CA LEU A 26 17.91 14.22 6.62
C LEU A 26 18.06 13.05 7.59
N LYS A 27 17.08 12.91 8.49
CA LYS A 27 16.96 11.73 9.36
C LYS A 27 16.13 10.68 8.64
N GLN A 28 16.71 9.52 8.40
CA GLN A 28 16.06 8.39 7.76
C GLN A 28 16.05 7.18 8.69
N GLU A 29 14.96 6.42 8.65
CA GLU A 29 14.88 5.09 9.27
C GLU A 29 15.23 4.02 8.23
N VAL A 30 16.33 3.31 8.47
CA VAL A 30 16.76 2.15 7.66
C VAL A 30 16.67 0.91 8.56
N GLY A 31 15.57 0.17 8.41
CA GLY A 31 15.25 -0.94 9.30
C GLY A 31 14.94 -0.45 10.72
N THR A 32 15.74 -0.86 11.71
CA THR A 32 15.61 -0.43 13.11
C THR A 32 16.58 0.69 13.51
N LYS A 33 17.45 1.14 12.60
CA LYS A 33 18.46 2.17 12.86
C LYS A 33 18.03 3.52 12.28
N LYS A 34 18.29 4.58 13.05
CA LYS A 34 18.15 5.97 12.62
C LYS A 34 19.50 6.45 12.11
N GLU A 35 19.56 6.84 10.85
CA GLU A 35 20.76 7.40 10.23
C GLU A 35 20.50 8.86 9.84
N THR A 36 21.51 9.70 10.03
CA THR A 36 21.49 11.11 9.61
C THR A 36 22.36 11.25 8.38
N VAL A 37 21.75 11.59 7.25
CA VAL A 37 22.43 11.83 5.98
C VAL A 37 22.65 13.33 5.84
N LYS A 38 23.90 13.74 5.60
CA LYS A 38 24.23 15.14 5.27
C LYS A 38 24.01 15.39 3.78
N GLY A 39 23.47 16.55 3.45
CA GLY A 39 23.12 16.91 2.08
C GLY A 39 22.71 18.37 1.97
N PHE A 40 21.80 18.65 1.04
CA PHE A 40 21.33 19.99 0.73
C PHE A 40 19.82 20.00 0.54
N ASN A 41 19.17 21.05 1.03
CA ASN A 41 17.79 21.38 0.71
C ASN A 41 17.76 22.34 -0.47
N ILE A 42 17.10 21.92 -1.54
CA ILE A 42 16.92 22.68 -2.78
C ILE A 42 15.47 23.16 -2.89
N LYS A 43 15.30 24.45 -3.15
CA LYS A 43 14.03 25.03 -3.61
C LYS A 43 14.14 25.38 -5.07
N LEU A 44 13.12 25.01 -5.83
CA LEU A 44 12.98 25.29 -7.25
C LEU A 44 11.89 26.34 -7.45
N GLN A 45 11.93 27.05 -8.57
CA GLN A 45 10.89 28.02 -8.92
C GLN A 45 9.50 27.37 -9.03
N ASP A 46 9.42 26.18 -9.61
CA ASP A 46 8.26 25.27 -9.56
C ASP A 46 8.81 23.83 -9.63
N THR A 47 7.98 22.82 -9.37
CA THR A 47 8.44 21.43 -9.39
C THR A 47 7.39 20.44 -9.89
N ILE A 48 7.88 19.40 -10.56
CA ILE A 48 7.08 18.22 -10.89
C ILE A 48 7.27 17.08 -9.90
N LEU A 49 8.00 17.26 -8.81
CA LEU A 49 8.08 16.27 -7.73
C LEU A 49 7.09 16.66 -6.65
N PHE A 50 6.13 15.78 -6.33
CA PHE A 50 5.10 16.05 -5.34
C PHE A 50 5.72 16.03 -3.93
N PRO A 51 5.68 17.15 -3.17
CA PRO A 51 5.96 17.11 -1.75
C PRO A 51 4.80 16.42 -1.07
N GLU A 52 5.09 15.42 -0.23
CA GLU A 52 4.09 14.63 0.53
C GLU A 52 2.84 15.43 0.95
N GLY A 53 1.66 14.80 0.91
CA GLY A 53 0.43 15.51 1.25
C GLY A 53 -0.84 14.70 1.07
N GLY A 54 -1.84 14.96 1.92
CA GLY A 54 -3.16 14.31 1.84
C GLY A 54 -3.13 12.79 2.04
N GLY A 55 -2.08 12.24 2.67
CA GLY A 55 -1.86 10.80 2.82
C GLY A 55 -1.04 10.16 1.70
N GLN A 56 -0.72 10.90 0.64
CA GLN A 56 0.17 10.44 -0.43
C GLN A 56 1.65 10.74 -0.08
N PRO A 57 2.54 9.74 -0.15
CA PRO A 57 3.99 9.95 0.01
C PRO A 57 4.57 10.81 -1.11
N ASP A 58 5.74 11.37 -0.84
CA ASP A 58 6.48 12.18 -1.80
C ASP A 58 6.97 11.37 -3.01
N ASP A 59 7.21 12.10 -4.10
CA ASP A 59 7.88 11.52 -5.26
C ASP A 59 9.38 11.48 -5.08
N HIS A 60 9.99 10.55 -5.81
CA HIS A 60 11.42 10.54 -6.05
C HIS A 60 11.69 10.99 -7.49
N GLY A 61 12.95 11.28 -7.77
CA GLY A 61 13.36 11.72 -9.09
C GLY A 61 14.78 12.25 -9.11
N LEU A 62 15.06 13.06 -10.12
CA LEU A 62 16.33 13.72 -10.34
C LEU A 62 16.12 15.23 -10.49
N ILE A 63 17.07 16.02 -10.01
CA ILE A 63 17.25 17.44 -10.37
C ILE A 63 18.59 17.52 -11.10
N GLY A 64 18.56 17.77 -12.42
CA GLY A 64 19.70 17.50 -13.29
C GLY A 64 20.06 16.01 -13.22
N ASP A 65 21.29 15.71 -12.80
CA ASP A 65 21.77 14.35 -12.58
C ASP A 65 21.79 13.94 -11.08
N VAL A 66 21.30 14.81 -10.19
CA VAL A 66 21.34 14.58 -8.75
C VAL A 66 20.06 13.89 -8.26
N PRO A 67 20.15 12.71 -7.61
CA PRO A 67 18.99 12.03 -7.04
C PRO A 67 18.36 12.78 -5.88
N VAL A 68 17.03 12.93 -5.95
CA VAL A 68 16.21 13.48 -4.87
C VAL A 68 15.77 12.36 -3.95
N LEU A 69 16.17 12.45 -2.68
CA LEU A 69 15.88 11.43 -1.68
C LEU A 69 14.59 11.68 -0.91
N ARG A 70 14.17 12.96 -0.81
CA ARG A 70 12.93 13.34 -0.17
C ARG A 70 12.41 14.66 -0.69
N VAL A 71 11.10 14.82 -0.80
CA VAL A 71 10.44 16.10 -1.08
C VAL A 71 9.44 16.40 0.04
N THR A 72 9.64 17.53 0.72
CA THR A 72 8.78 17.97 1.83
C THR A 72 8.12 19.29 1.51
N ARG A 73 6.92 19.49 2.05
CA ARG A 73 6.24 20.79 1.97
C ARG A 73 6.67 21.65 3.16
N GLN A 74 7.15 22.86 2.89
CA GLN A 74 7.45 23.87 3.91
C GLN A 74 6.72 25.17 3.56
N GLY A 75 5.55 25.39 4.18
CA GLY A 75 4.66 26.47 3.81
C GLY A 75 4.20 26.34 2.35
N PRO A 76 4.37 27.37 1.50
CA PRO A 76 4.03 27.31 0.08
C PRO A 76 5.07 26.56 -0.76
N ASP A 77 6.25 26.25 -0.22
CA ASP A 77 7.38 25.74 -0.99
C ASP A 77 7.48 24.21 -0.95
N ALA A 78 7.99 23.64 -2.05
CA ALA A 78 8.49 22.28 -2.10
C ALA A 78 10.01 22.27 -1.87
N VAL A 79 10.46 21.56 -0.85
CA VAL A 79 11.87 21.43 -0.47
C VAL A 79 12.37 20.04 -0.80
N HIS A 80 13.39 19.98 -1.67
CA HIS A 80 13.97 18.75 -2.20
C HIS A 80 15.29 18.47 -1.48
N PHE A 81 15.39 17.33 -0.79
CA PHE A 81 16.63 16.91 -0.16
C PHE A 81 17.46 16.07 -1.12
N VAL A 82 18.71 16.48 -1.34
CA VAL A 82 19.69 15.84 -2.22
C VAL A 82 21.04 15.67 -1.52
N THR A 83 21.90 14.79 -2.02
CA THR A 83 23.25 14.55 -1.45
C THR A 83 24.33 15.45 -2.04
N SER A 84 24.09 16.08 -3.19
CA SER A 84 25.05 16.95 -3.87
C SER A 84 24.43 18.33 -4.13
N PRO A 85 25.21 19.42 -3.98
CA PRO A 85 24.67 20.76 -4.20
C PRO A 85 24.39 20.99 -5.69
N VAL A 86 23.49 21.92 -5.95
CA VAL A 86 23.18 22.42 -7.30
C VAL A 86 23.30 23.94 -7.28
N GLU A 87 23.85 24.53 -8.34
CA GLU A 87 24.14 25.96 -8.39
C GLU A 87 22.84 26.80 -8.36
N VAL A 88 22.81 27.83 -7.50
CA VAL A 88 21.67 28.74 -7.40
C VAL A 88 21.60 29.62 -8.65
N GLY A 89 20.39 29.78 -9.21
CA GLY A 89 20.16 30.47 -10.48
C GLY A 89 20.34 29.57 -11.71
N GLN A 90 20.88 28.37 -11.55
CA GLN A 90 21.02 27.40 -12.64
C GLN A 90 19.64 26.92 -13.12
N GLU A 91 19.47 26.81 -14.43
CA GLU A 91 18.36 26.09 -15.04
C GLU A 91 18.64 24.58 -15.04
N VAL A 92 17.71 23.81 -14.51
CA VAL A 92 17.83 22.36 -14.31
C VAL A 92 16.63 21.61 -14.85
N GLN A 93 16.88 20.44 -15.42
CA GLN A 93 15.84 19.51 -15.80
C GLN A 93 15.49 18.60 -14.62
N VAL A 94 14.25 18.65 -14.17
CA VAL A 94 13.69 17.75 -13.16
C VAL A 94 13.08 16.55 -13.87
N LYS A 95 13.34 15.34 -13.38
CA LYS A 95 12.75 14.08 -13.88
C LYS A 95 12.10 13.33 -12.73
N VAL A 96 10.86 12.89 -12.89
CA VAL A 96 10.16 12.08 -11.87
C VAL A 96 10.47 10.59 -12.05
N ASP A 97 10.57 9.85 -10.96
CA ASP A 97 10.43 8.39 -10.97
C ASP A 97 8.99 8.04 -11.36
N TRP A 98 8.79 7.74 -12.65
CA TRP A 98 7.46 7.53 -13.20
C TRP A 98 6.78 6.26 -12.68
N GLU A 99 7.53 5.18 -12.37
CA GLU A 99 6.91 3.96 -11.84
C GLU A 99 6.29 4.27 -10.47
N ARG A 100 7.04 4.96 -9.60
CA ARG A 100 6.56 5.40 -8.28
C ARG A 100 5.37 6.36 -8.41
N ARG A 101 5.51 7.41 -9.22
CA ARG A 101 4.45 8.42 -9.42
C ARG A 101 3.16 7.78 -9.89
N PHE A 102 3.23 6.92 -10.91
CA PHE A 102 2.05 6.32 -11.49
C PHE A 102 1.39 5.32 -10.53
N ASP A 103 2.17 4.55 -9.77
CA ASP A 103 1.65 3.71 -8.68
C ASP A 103 0.89 4.55 -7.64
N HIS A 104 1.47 5.67 -7.19
CA HIS A 104 0.81 6.56 -6.23
C HIS A 104 -0.49 7.15 -6.79
N MET A 105 -0.49 7.62 -8.05
CA MET A 105 -1.70 8.11 -8.73
C MET A 105 -2.80 7.03 -8.77
N GLN A 106 -2.42 5.78 -9.05
CA GLN A 106 -3.35 4.64 -9.06
C GLN A 106 -3.93 4.38 -7.66
N GLN A 107 -3.09 4.30 -6.62
CA GLN A 107 -3.58 4.04 -5.27
C GLN A 107 -4.47 5.19 -4.75
N HIS A 108 -4.08 6.44 -5.00
CA HIS A 108 -4.81 7.60 -4.51
C HIS A 108 -6.15 7.74 -5.22
N SER A 109 -6.19 7.65 -6.56
CA SER A 109 -7.47 7.74 -7.29
C SER A 109 -8.37 6.54 -6.99
N GLY A 110 -7.78 5.36 -6.79
CA GLY A 110 -8.50 4.18 -6.30
C GLY A 110 -9.11 4.41 -4.93
N GLN A 111 -8.41 5.08 -4.01
CA GLN A 111 -8.96 5.45 -2.72
C GLN A 111 -10.19 6.36 -2.86
N HIS A 112 -10.14 7.41 -3.68
CA HIS A 112 -11.31 8.29 -3.88
C HIS A 112 -12.52 7.53 -4.41
N LEU A 113 -12.30 6.66 -5.40
CA LEU A 113 -13.36 5.83 -5.98
C LEU A 113 -13.98 4.86 -4.95
N ILE A 114 -13.15 4.15 -4.19
CA ILE A 114 -13.61 3.23 -3.14
C ILE A 114 -14.42 4.00 -2.09
N THR A 115 -13.88 5.13 -1.64
CA THR A 115 -14.49 5.96 -0.61
C THR A 115 -15.86 6.50 -1.06
N ALA A 116 -15.99 6.96 -2.31
CA ALA A 116 -17.25 7.46 -2.86
C ALA A 116 -18.33 6.37 -2.94
N LEU A 117 -17.94 5.18 -3.42
CA LEU A 117 -18.86 4.06 -3.57
C LEU A 117 -19.24 3.44 -2.22
N ALA A 118 -18.31 3.36 -1.26
CA ALA A 118 -18.61 2.89 0.09
C ALA A 118 -19.62 3.80 0.81
N ASP A 119 -19.50 5.12 0.64
CA ASP A 119 -20.45 6.08 1.22
C ASP A 119 -21.80 6.02 0.51
N SER A 120 -21.83 6.07 -0.82
CA SER A 120 -23.10 6.05 -1.58
C SER A 120 -23.88 4.74 -1.46
N MET A 121 -23.20 3.58 -1.44
CA MET A 121 -23.86 2.27 -1.39
C MET A 121 -24.28 1.88 0.03
N PHE A 122 -23.52 2.29 1.06
CA PHE A 122 -23.68 1.75 2.42
C PHE A 122 -23.69 2.83 3.52
N GLY A 123 -23.45 4.10 3.19
CA GLY A 123 -23.28 5.18 4.18
C GLY A 123 -21.97 5.10 4.96
N TYR A 124 -20.97 4.36 4.45
CA TYR A 124 -19.70 4.13 5.15
C TYR A 124 -18.71 5.26 4.85
N LYS A 125 -18.71 6.27 5.71
CA LYS A 125 -17.80 7.41 5.62
C LYS A 125 -16.35 7.00 5.87
N THR A 126 -15.42 7.60 5.13
CA THR A 126 -13.98 7.40 5.36
C THR A 126 -13.48 8.34 6.46
N THR A 127 -12.80 7.80 7.47
CA THR A 127 -12.23 8.57 8.59
C THR A 127 -10.74 8.81 8.45
N SER A 128 -10.02 7.88 7.83
CA SER A 128 -8.61 8.02 7.48
C SER A 128 -8.24 7.08 6.34
N TRP A 129 -7.09 7.29 5.74
CA TRP A 129 -6.51 6.36 4.78
C TRP A 129 -4.99 6.40 4.88
N ASP A 130 -4.35 5.35 4.39
CA ASP A 130 -2.91 5.19 4.34
C ASP A 130 -2.50 4.58 3.00
N LEU A 131 -1.55 5.22 2.31
CA LEU A 131 -0.91 4.69 1.12
C LEU A 131 0.36 3.94 1.54
N GLY A 132 0.18 2.70 1.97
CA GLY A 132 1.29 1.84 2.35
C GLY A 132 2.13 1.39 1.16
N ARG A 133 3.36 0.94 1.42
CA ARG A 133 4.32 0.52 0.38
C ARG A 133 3.86 -0.66 -0.48
N GLN A 134 3.15 -1.62 0.14
CA GLN A 134 2.67 -2.83 -0.56
C GLN A 134 1.16 -2.84 -0.72
N ARG A 135 0.42 -2.38 0.29
CA ARG A 135 -1.05 -2.35 0.34
C ARG A 135 -1.50 -1.00 0.87
N SER A 136 -2.63 -0.52 0.38
CA SER A 136 -3.27 0.70 0.86
C SER A 136 -4.46 0.35 1.75
N THR A 137 -4.78 1.24 2.69
CA THR A 137 -5.84 1.01 3.68
C THR A 137 -6.77 2.22 3.78
N ILE A 138 -8.07 1.97 3.89
CA ILE A 138 -9.10 2.99 4.13
C ILE A 138 -9.82 2.61 5.43
N GLU A 139 -9.79 3.50 6.42
CA GLU A 139 -10.59 3.34 7.64
C GLU A 139 -12.00 3.87 7.39
N LEU A 140 -12.99 2.99 7.51
CA LEU A 140 -14.41 3.28 7.35
C LEU A 140 -15.09 3.37 8.71
N ASP A 141 -16.04 4.30 8.83
CA ASP A 141 -16.84 4.53 10.04
C ASP A 141 -17.96 3.50 10.18
N THR A 142 -17.56 2.23 10.27
CA THR A 142 -18.44 1.08 10.46
C THR A 142 -17.73 0.01 11.28
N PRO A 143 -18.43 -0.71 12.20
CA PRO A 143 -17.81 -1.74 13.02
C PRO A 143 -17.41 -2.98 12.24
N CYS A 144 -18.01 -3.24 11.07
CA CYS A 144 -17.65 -4.33 10.19
C CYS A 144 -18.12 -4.11 8.75
N MET A 145 -17.50 -4.81 7.81
CA MET A 145 -17.95 -4.93 6.43
C MET A 145 -18.20 -6.41 6.12
N LYS A 146 -19.43 -6.76 5.71
CA LYS A 146 -19.77 -8.15 5.41
C LYS A 146 -19.12 -8.59 4.10
N PRO A 147 -18.81 -9.89 3.92
CA PRO A 147 -18.23 -10.40 2.66
C PRO A 147 -19.04 -10.03 1.41
N ALA A 148 -20.37 -10.09 1.48
CA ALA A 148 -21.25 -9.71 0.38
C ALA A 148 -21.15 -8.21 0.02
N GLN A 149 -20.98 -7.33 1.02
CA GLN A 149 -20.78 -5.90 0.78
C GLN A 149 -19.40 -5.63 0.16
N LEU A 150 -18.36 -6.36 0.62
CA LEU A 150 -17.02 -6.28 0.06
C LEU A 150 -17.03 -6.64 -1.43
N GLN A 151 -17.69 -7.75 -1.77
CA GLN A 151 -17.81 -8.21 -3.16
C GLN A 151 -18.60 -7.20 -4.00
N ALA A 152 -19.78 -6.77 -3.55
CA ALA A 152 -20.59 -5.79 -4.28
C ALA A 152 -19.86 -4.47 -4.50
N LEU A 153 -19.08 -4.00 -3.52
CA LEU A 153 -18.24 -2.81 -3.65
C LEU A 153 -17.15 -3.01 -4.70
N GLU A 154 -16.42 -4.13 -4.65
CA GLU A 154 -15.36 -4.44 -5.62
C GLU A 154 -15.91 -4.52 -7.06
N GLU A 155 -17.08 -5.12 -7.24
CA GLU A 155 -17.75 -5.22 -8.54
C GLU A 155 -18.11 -3.84 -9.09
N ALA A 156 -18.75 -2.99 -8.28
CA ALA A 156 -19.13 -1.62 -8.66
C ALA A 156 -17.91 -0.74 -8.98
N ILE A 157 -16.83 -0.85 -8.19
CA ILE A 157 -15.56 -0.15 -8.45
C ILE A 157 -15.01 -0.53 -9.83
N ASN A 158 -14.88 -1.83 -10.10
CA ASN A 158 -14.29 -2.28 -11.34
C ASN A 158 -15.21 -2.05 -12.55
N GLU A 159 -16.52 -1.94 -12.35
CA GLU A 159 -17.45 -1.47 -13.38
C GLU A 159 -17.15 -0.03 -13.80
N LYS A 160 -16.96 0.89 -12.85
CA LYS A 160 -16.58 2.28 -13.16
C LYS A 160 -15.22 2.38 -13.86
N ILE A 161 -14.27 1.51 -13.51
CA ILE A 161 -12.97 1.40 -14.20
C ILE A 161 -13.17 0.96 -15.66
N ARG A 162 -13.97 -0.09 -15.91
CA ARG A 162 -14.26 -0.58 -17.26
C ARG A 162 -15.06 0.40 -18.10
N ALA A 163 -15.91 1.22 -17.45
CA ALA A 163 -16.64 2.30 -18.08
C ALA A 163 -15.75 3.51 -18.45
N GLN A 164 -14.46 3.49 -18.08
CA GLN A 164 -13.48 4.53 -18.45
C GLN A 164 -13.92 5.92 -17.99
N VAL A 165 -14.49 6.01 -16.78
CA VAL A 165 -15.00 7.28 -16.25
C VAL A 165 -13.86 8.31 -16.17
N PRO A 166 -14.04 9.51 -16.74
CA PRO A 166 -13.07 10.60 -16.65
C PRO A 166 -12.81 11.05 -15.21
N VAL A 167 -11.58 11.49 -14.97
CA VAL A 167 -11.19 12.14 -13.71
C VAL A 167 -10.58 13.50 -14.06
N THR A 168 -11.23 14.57 -13.61
CA THR A 168 -10.82 15.93 -13.94
C THR A 168 -10.30 16.67 -12.71
N VAL A 169 -9.36 17.58 -12.96
CA VAL A 169 -8.79 18.46 -11.93
C VAL A 169 -9.28 19.87 -12.19
N GLN A 170 -9.95 20.47 -11.21
CA GLN A 170 -10.41 21.85 -11.27
C GLN A 170 -9.69 22.68 -10.22
N LEU A 171 -9.31 23.90 -10.61
CA LEU A 171 -8.75 24.91 -9.71
C LEU A 171 -9.77 26.03 -9.57
N LEU A 172 -10.43 26.09 -8.42
CA LEU A 172 -11.48 27.07 -8.15
C LEU A 172 -10.99 28.14 -7.16
N SER A 173 -11.57 29.33 -7.22
CA SER A 173 -11.40 30.34 -6.16
C SER A 173 -12.09 29.89 -4.88
N ILE A 174 -11.63 30.40 -3.72
CA ILE A 174 -12.23 30.06 -2.42
C ILE A 174 -13.71 30.46 -2.34
N ASP A 175 -14.08 31.55 -3.01
CA ASP A 175 -15.45 32.08 -3.04
C ASP A 175 -16.32 31.43 -4.14
N ASP A 176 -15.83 30.41 -4.84
CA ASP A 176 -16.61 29.74 -5.88
C ASP A 176 -17.74 28.89 -5.26
N PRO A 177 -19.02 29.11 -5.63
CA PRO A 177 -20.15 28.36 -5.07
C PRO A 177 -20.07 26.84 -5.28
N ALA A 178 -19.29 26.36 -6.25
CA ALA A 178 -19.07 24.93 -6.45
C ALA A 178 -18.28 24.29 -5.29
N VAL A 179 -17.49 25.06 -4.56
CA VAL A 179 -16.71 24.59 -3.39
C VAL A 179 -17.63 24.08 -2.27
N GLU A 180 -18.78 24.72 -2.05
CA GLU A 180 -19.74 24.31 -1.01
C GLU A 180 -20.41 22.95 -1.28
N LYS A 181 -20.43 22.53 -2.55
CA LYS A 181 -21.07 21.28 -3.00
C LYS A 181 -20.13 20.09 -2.98
N VAL A 182 -18.85 20.32 -2.69
CA VAL A 182 -17.77 19.34 -2.80
C VAL A 182 -17.48 18.75 -1.42
N ARG A 183 -17.25 17.44 -1.38
CA ARG A 183 -16.94 16.76 -0.14
C ARG A 183 -15.55 17.19 0.37
N SER A 184 -15.51 17.55 1.64
CA SER A 184 -14.40 18.27 2.26
C SER A 184 -14.09 17.73 3.65
N ARG A 185 -12.81 17.74 4.03
CA ARG A 185 -12.35 17.56 5.41
C ARG A 185 -11.97 18.88 6.10
N GLY A 186 -12.30 20.01 5.48
CA GLY A 186 -11.84 21.35 5.84
C GLY A 186 -10.58 21.76 5.08
N LEU A 187 -10.39 23.07 4.94
CA LEU A 187 -9.13 23.67 4.52
C LEU A 187 -8.33 24.05 5.77
N PRO A 188 -7.00 23.91 5.78
CA PRO A 188 -6.16 24.52 6.81
C PRO A 188 -6.38 26.04 6.90
N ASP A 189 -6.30 26.60 8.10
CA ASP A 189 -6.50 28.04 8.35
C ASP A 189 -5.50 28.93 7.58
N ASP A 190 -4.35 28.37 7.17
CA ASP A 190 -3.28 29.01 6.42
C ASP A 190 -3.34 28.72 4.90
N HIS A 191 -4.44 28.17 4.39
CA HIS A 191 -4.57 27.86 2.97
C HIS A 191 -4.56 29.13 2.10
N ALA A 192 -3.51 29.29 1.31
CA ALA A 192 -3.36 30.38 0.34
C ALA A 192 -3.40 29.88 -1.12
N GLY A 193 -4.36 30.38 -1.90
CA GLY A 193 -4.50 30.14 -3.34
C GLY A 193 -5.73 29.29 -3.71
N PRO A 194 -5.84 28.87 -4.97
CA PRO A 194 -7.04 28.17 -5.46
C PRO A 194 -7.23 26.82 -4.77
N ILE A 195 -8.48 26.44 -4.60
CA ILE A 195 -8.93 25.14 -4.12
C ILE A 195 -8.83 24.15 -5.26
N ARG A 196 -8.15 23.03 -5.02
CA ARG A 196 -8.02 21.96 -6.00
C ARG A 196 -9.06 20.88 -5.75
N ILE A 197 -9.90 20.67 -6.75
CA ILE A 197 -11.00 19.71 -6.73
C ILE A 197 -10.70 18.60 -7.73
N ILE A 198 -10.88 17.37 -7.28
CA ILE A 198 -10.83 16.16 -8.10
C ILE A 198 -12.26 15.70 -8.30
N ASP A 199 -12.70 15.69 -9.55
CA ASP A 199 -14.02 15.27 -9.95
C ASP A 199 -13.91 13.95 -10.72
N ILE A 200 -14.50 12.89 -10.16
CA ILE A 200 -14.72 11.61 -10.82
C ILE A 200 -16.13 11.68 -11.38
N GLU A 201 -16.24 11.82 -12.71
CA GLU A 201 -17.48 12.20 -13.37
C GLU A 201 -18.65 11.29 -12.97
N GLY A 202 -19.72 11.89 -12.44
CA GLY A 202 -20.93 11.18 -12.03
C GLY A 202 -20.74 10.22 -10.85
N VAL A 203 -19.64 10.33 -10.10
CA VAL A 203 -19.36 9.53 -8.91
C VAL A 203 -19.14 10.42 -7.69
N ASP A 204 -18.14 11.30 -7.69
CA ASP A 204 -17.80 12.13 -6.54
C ASP A 204 -16.86 13.28 -6.91
N ALA A 205 -17.00 14.40 -6.20
CA ALA A 205 -16.12 15.54 -6.30
C ALA A 205 -15.54 15.86 -4.91
N ASN A 206 -14.20 15.97 -4.83
CA ASN A 206 -13.48 16.11 -3.57
C ASN A 206 -12.38 17.16 -3.63
N MET A 207 -12.21 17.89 -2.52
CA MET A 207 -10.98 18.67 -2.34
C MET A 207 -9.80 17.74 -2.07
N CYS A 208 -8.81 17.76 -2.96
CA CYS A 208 -7.61 16.95 -2.81
C CYS A 208 -6.39 17.60 -3.47
N CYS A 209 -5.27 17.58 -2.76
CA CYS A 209 -3.99 18.10 -3.24
C CYS A 209 -3.11 17.02 -3.90
N GLY A 210 -3.46 15.73 -3.83
CA GLY A 210 -2.64 14.64 -4.37
C GLY A 210 -2.63 14.53 -5.88
N THR A 211 -1.82 13.62 -6.41
CA THR A 211 -1.76 13.36 -7.85
C THR A 211 -2.76 12.28 -8.24
N HIS A 212 -3.46 12.46 -9.36
CA HIS A 212 -4.53 11.57 -9.80
C HIS A 212 -4.35 11.12 -11.23
N VAL A 213 -4.87 9.93 -11.54
CA VAL A 213 -5.05 9.53 -12.94
C VAL A 213 -6.09 10.41 -13.60
N SER A 214 -6.01 10.62 -14.91
CA SER A 214 -6.99 11.39 -15.69
C SER A 214 -8.22 10.58 -16.11
N ASN A 215 -8.19 9.26 -15.92
CA ASN A 215 -9.26 8.35 -16.29
C ASN A 215 -9.19 7.09 -15.41
N LEU A 216 -10.34 6.58 -14.96
CA LEU A 216 -10.38 5.40 -14.10
C LEU A 216 -9.81 4.14 -14.77
N SER A 217 -9.83 4.04 -16.10
CA SER A 217 -9.22 2.91 -16.83
C SER A 217 -7.71 2.74 -16.55
N HIS A 218 -7.01 3.83 -16.20
CA HIS A 218 -5.61 3.79 -15.80
C HIS A 218 -5.40 3.05 -14.48
N LEU A 219 -6.45 2.82 -13.69
CA LEU A 219 -6.40 1.96 -12.51
C LEU A 219 -6.29 0.47 -12.86
N GLN A 220 -6.60 0.09 -14.11
CA GLN A 220 -6.62 -1.29 -14.61
C GLN A 220 -7.63 -2.19 -13.90
N ALA A 221 -7.41 -2.46 -12.61
CA ALA A 221 -8.30 -3.14 -11.70
C ALA A 221 -8.04 -2.68 -10.26
N ILE A 222 -9.04 -2.86 -9.40
CA ILE A 222 -8.89 -2.78 -7.96
C ILE A 222 -9.25 -4.11 -7.34
N LYS A 223 -8.43 -4.58 -6.40
CA LYS A 223 -8.71 -5.75 -5.57
C LYS A 223 -8.85 -5.34 -4.11
N LEU A 224 -9.97 -5.67 -3.50
CA LEU A 224 -10.20 -5.59 -2.06
C LEU A 224 -9.71 -6.90 -1.42
N LEU A 225 -8.70 -6.82 -0.57
CA LEU A 225 -8.10 -7.99 0.09
C LEU A 225 -8.91 -8.45 1.32
N GLY A 226 -9.86 -7.62 1.75
CA GLY A 226 -10.68 -7.85 2.93
C GLY A 226 -10.60 -6.67 3.89
N SER A 227 -11.09 -6.91 5.10
CA SER A 227 -11.17 -5.88 6.13
C SER A 227 -10.60 -6.36 7.46
N GLU A 228 -9.82 -5.52 8.12
CA GLU A 228 -9.28 -5.74 9.45
C GLU A 228 -9.98 -4.81 10.47
N LYS A 229 -9.96 -5.17 11.76
CA LYS A 229 -10.54 -4.34 12.82
C LYS A 229 -9.78 -3.02 12.93
N GLY A 230 -10.48 -1.90 12.82
CA GLY A 230 -9.95 -0.55 12.99
C GLY A 230 -10.05 -0.03 14.43
N LYS A 231 -9.81 1.27 14.62
CA LYS A 231 -9.91 1.91 15.94
C LYS A 231 -11.37 2.14 16.32
N LYS A 232 -11.77 1.85 17.57
CA LYS A 232 -13.08 2.24 18.15
C LYS A 232 -14.29 2.13 17.19
N ASN A 233 -14.83 0.93 17.00
CA ASN A 233 -15.99 0.65 16.12
C ASN A 233 -15.80 1.04 14.65
N LYS A 234 -14.57 1.01 14.15
CA LYS A 234 -14.22 1.24 12.74
C LYS A 234 -13.59 0.01 12.12
N THR A 235 -13.50 0.02 10.80
CA THR A 235 -12.98 -1.08 10.00
C THR A 235 -11.96 -0.57 8.98
N ASN A 236 -10.84 -1.27 8.86
CA ASN A 236 -9.79 -0.98 7.90
C ASN A 236 -9.98 -1.85 6.66
N LEU A 237 -10.45 -1.25 5.56
CA LEU A 237 -10.55 -1.90 4.26
C LEU A 237 -9.19 -1.86 3.56
N ILE A 238 -8.69 -3.03 3.15
CA ILE A 238 -7.37 -3.16 2.51
C ILE A 238 -7.56 -3.37 1.02
N PHE A 239 -6.84 -2.60 0.21
CA PHE A 239 -6.95 -2.69 -1.25
C PHE A 239 -5.61 -2.55 -1.98
N LEU A 240 -5.63 -2.99 -3.24
CA LEU A 240 -4.60 -2.81 -4.25
C LEU A 240 -5.24 -2.21 -5.50
N ALA A 241 -4.56 -1.27 -6.15
CA ALA A 241 -4.94 -0.75 -7.47
C ALA A 241 -3.81 -0.95 -8.49
N GLY A 242 -4.17 -1.09 -9.77
CA GLY A 242 -3.22 -1.03 -10.89
C GLY A 242 -2.18 -2.12 -10.86
N ASN A 243 -0.92 -1.72 -11.09
CA ASN A 243 0.18 -2.67 -11.23
C ASN A 243 0.42 -3.50 -9.95
N ARG A 244 -0.04 -3.02 -8.78
CA ARG A 244 0.01 -3.83 -7.54
C ARG A 244 -0.88 -5.07 -7.63
N VAL A 245 -2.02 -4.98 -8.31
CA VAL A 245 -2.91 -6.14 -8.54
C VAL A 245 -2.22 -7.15 -9.45
N LEU A 246 -1.56 -6.69 -10.51
CA LEU A 246 -0.82 -7.58 -11.42
C LEU A 246 0.35 -8.28 -10.71
N LYS A 247 1.13 -7.53 -9.93
CA LYS A 247 2.21 -8.08 -9.09
C LYS A 247 1.68 -9.09 -8.06
N TYR A 248 0.50 -8.84 -7.49
CA TYR A 248 -0.16 -9.76 -6.56
C TYR A 248 -0.63 -11.05 -7.27
N ALA A 249 -1.24 -10.93 -8.44
CA ALA A 249 -1.70 -12.06 -9.24
C ALA A 249 -0.53 -12.96 -9.65
N GLU A 250 0.57 -12.38 -10.14
CA GLU A 250 1.78 -13.11 -10.51
C GLU A 250 2.37 -13.86 -9.31
N ARG A 251 2.47 -13.21 -8.15
CA ARG A 251 2.95 -13.86 -6.92
C ARG A 251 2.04 -15.02 -6.50
N SER A 252 0.72 -14.85 -6.64
CA SER A 252 -0.26 -15.87 -6.28
C SER A 252 -0.15 -17.08 -7.22
N TYR A 253 -0.05 -16.82 -8.52
CA TYR A 253 0.14 -17.85 -9.53
C TYR A 253 1.48 -18.59 -9.38
N SER A 254 2.58 -17.88 -9.12
CA SER A 254 3.88 -18.49 -8.83
C SER A 254 3.84 -19.38 -7.58
N THR A 255 3.07 -18.99 -6.56
CA THR A 255 2.87 -19.80 -5.35
C THR A 255 2.09 -21.07 -5.68
N GLU A 256 0.99 -20.94 -6.43
CA GLU A 256 0.17 -22.07 -6.87
C GLU A 256 0.98 -23.06 -7.72
N ARG A 257 1.79 -22.58 -8.68
CA ARG A 257 2.71 -23.43 -9.45
C ARG A 257 3.71 -24.18 -8.57
N SER A 258 4.20 -23.54 -7.51
CA SER A 258 5.09 -24.20 -6.55
C SER A 258 4.35 -25.31 -5.80
N LEU A 259 3.10 -25.07 -5.41
CA LEU A 259 2.25 -26.07 -4.76
C LEU A 259 1.93 -27.25 -5.67
N VAL A 260 1.68 -27.03 -6.97
CA VAL A 260 1.53 -28.13 -7.95
C VAL A 260 2.75 -29.05 -7.95
N SER A 261 3.95 -28.48 -7.92
CA SER A 261 5.19 -29.26 -7.87
C SER A 261 5.37 -30.03 -6.54
N LEU A 262 4.97 -29.44 -5.42
CA LEU A 262 5.11 -30.05 -4.10
C LEU A 262 4.06 -31.14 -3.82
N LEU A 263 2.80 -30.88 -4.17
CA LEU A 263 1.67 -31.76 -3.89
C LEU A 263 1.42 -32.78 -4.99
N LYS A 264 2.04 -32.60 -6.17
CA LYS A 264 1.88 -33.45 -7.35
C LYS A 264 0.42 -33.59 -7.80
N THR A 265 -0.36 -32.52 -7.62
CA THR A 265 -1.74 -32.43 -8.11
C THR A 265 -2.06 -31.01 -8.63
N GLY A 266 -3.15 -30.89 -9.39
CA GLY A 266 -3.66 -29.63 -9.92
C GLY A 266 -4.19 -28.67 -8.84
N PRO A 267 -4.30 -27.36 -9.15
CA PRO A 267 -4.71 -26.32 -8.21
C PRO A 267 -6.01 -26.60 -7.45
N ASP A 268 -7.03 -27.09 -8.16
CA ASP A 268 -8.36 -27.34 -7.57
C ASP A 268 -8.34 -28.42 -6.47
N GLU A 269 -7.32 -29.28 -6.46
CA GLU A 269 -7.15 -30.36 -5.49
C GLU A 269 -6.19 -30.00 -4.35
N HIS A 270 -5.55 -28.83 -4.36
CA HIS A 270 -4.52 -28.48 -3.37
C HIS A 270 -5.04 -28.57 -1.93
N VAL A 271 -6.26 -28.09 -1.67
CA VAL A 271 -6.87 -28.12 -0.33
C VAL A 271 -7.09 -29.55 0.13
N GLU A 272 -7.62 -30.41 -0.74
CA GLU A 272 -7.86 -31.82 -0.43
C GLU A 272 -6.54 -32.57 -0.21
N ALA A 273 -5.53 -32.33 -1.05
CA ALA A 273 -4.20 -32.93 -0.91
C ALA A 273 -3.54 -32.54 0.42
N VAL A 274 -3.64 -31.27 0.84
CA VAL A 274 -3.14 -30.81 2.14
C VAL A 274 -3.89 -31.46 3.30
N ASP A 275 -5.23 -31.56 3.23
CA ASP A 275 -6.02 -32.24 4.26
C ASP A 275 -5.65 -33.73 4.40
N LYS A 276 -5.51 -34.45 3.27
CA LYS A 276 -5.02 -35.85 3.24
C LYS A 276 -3.62 -35.98 3.85
N LEU A 277 -2.71 -35.06 3.52
CA LEU A 277 -1.37 -35.02 4.09
C LEU A 277 -1.41 -34.81 5.61
N GLN A 278 -2.18 -33.84 6.10
CA GLN A 278 -2.32 -33.57 7.53
C GLN A 278 -2.92 -34.77 8.30
N LYS A 279 -3.94 -35.42 7.73
CA LYS A 279 -4.54 -36.64 8.31
C LYS A 279 -3.52 -37.79 8.36
N SER A 280 -2.73 -37.96 7.30
CA SER A 280 -1.67 -38.97 7.22
C SER A 280 -0.58 -38.72 8.26
N VAL A 281 -0.14 -37.46 8.43
CA VAL A 281 0.85 -37.08 9.45
C VAL A 281 0.34 -37.41 10.86
N LYS A 282 -0.91 -37.06 11.18
CA LYS A 282 -1.53 -37.38 12.49
C LYS A 282 -1.59 -38.89 12.73
N LEU A 283 -1.95 -39.67 11.70
CA LEU A 283 -2.01 -41.13 11.79
C LEU A 283 -0.61 -41.72 12.04
N LEU A 284 0.40 -41.29 11.27
CA LEU A 284 1.79 -41.73 11.43
C LEU A 284 2.33 -41.43 12.82
N GLN A 285 2.05 -40.25 13.38
CA GLN A 285 2.42 -39.89 14.75
C GLN A 285 1.79 -40.84 15.78
N LYS A 286 0.50 -41.16 15.62
CA LYS A 286 -0.20 -42.12 16.50
C LYS A 286 0.43 -43.52 16.41
N THR A 287 0.70 -44.00 15.20
CA THR A 287 1.33 -45.31 14.97
C THR A 287 2.73 -45.36 15.57
N ASN A 288 3.53 -44.29 15.42
CA ASN A 288 4.87 -44.22 15.99
C ASN A 288 4.85 -44.36 17.53
N LEU A 289 3.93 -43.67 18.21
CA LEU A 289 3.75 -43.82 19.66
C LEU A 289 3.36 -45.23 20.07
N THR A 290 2.52 -45.91 19.28
CA THR A 290 2.17 -47.32 19.53
C THR A 290 3.40 -48.22 19.36
N LEU A 291 4.15 -48.08 18.26
CA LEU A 291 5.36 -48.87 18.01
C LEU A 291 6.43 -48.66 19.10
N LEU A 292 6.60 -47.42 19.59
CA LEU A 292 7.52 -47.14 20.70
C LEU A 292 7.08 -47.84 21.99
N ARG A 293 5.77 -47.92 22.27
CA ARG A 293 5.24 -48.67 23.42
C ARG A 293 5.47 -50.17 23.25
N ASP A 294 5.14 -50.73 22.09
CA ASP A 294 5.33 -52.15 21.82
C ASP A 294 6.81 -52.54 21.92
N MET A 295 7.70 -51.70 21.40
CA MET A 295 9.15 -51.89 21.52
C MET A 295 9.63 -51.83 22.97
N ALA A 296 9.11 -50.89 23.78
CA ALA A 296 9.43 -50.83 25.21
C ALA A 296 8.99 -52.10 25.96
N VAL A 297 7.81 -52.64 25.62
CA VAL A 297 7.30 -53.90 26.18
C VAL A 297 8.20 -55.08 25.80
N LEU A 298 8.59 -55.19 24.52
CA LEU A 298 9.47 -56.27 24.05
C LEU A 298 10.86 -56.18 24.69
N ILE A 299 11.42 -54.97 24.84
CA ILE A 299 12.70 -54.76 25.54
C ILE A 299 12.60 -55.24 26.99
N ALA A 300 11.53 -54.87 27.69
CA ALA A 300 11.31 -55.31 29.08
C ALA A 300 11.15 -56.83 29.18
N GLN A 301 10.43 -57.46 28.25
CA GLN A 301 10.28 -58.92 28.21
C GLN A 301 11.62 -59.63 27.94
N ASN A 302 12.40 -59.15 26.96
CA ASN A 302 13.71 -59.71 26.65
C ASN A 302 14.66 -59.57 27.86
N PHE A 303 14.67 -58.40 28.51
CA PHE A 303 15.42 -58.19 29.74
C PHE A 303 15.00 -59.18 30.85
N ASN A 304 13.71 -59.40 31.04
CA ASN A 304 13.19 -60.33 32.04
C ASN A 304 13.51 -61.80 31.74
N ASN A 305 13.65 -62.15 30.46
CA ASN A 305 13.90 -63.52 30.01
C ASN A 305 15.40 -63.82 29.81
N ASN A 306 16.29 -62.82 29.92
CA ASN A 306 17.73 -63.02 29.75
C ASN A 306 18.33 -63.70 31.00
N PRO A 307 18.87 -64.93 30.89
CA PRO A 307 19.43 -65.66 32.02
C PRO A 307 20.78 -65.11 32.54
N GLU A 308 21.51 -64.32 31.74
CA GLU A 308 22.78 -63.68 32.13
C GLU A 308 22.61 -62.28 32.75
N ARG A 309 21.39 -61.91 33.12
CA ARG A 309 21.13 -60.61 33.76
C ARG A 309 21.88 -60.51 35.10
N GLY A 310 22.80 -59.56 35.20
CA GLY A 310 23.52 -59.26 36.44
C GLY A 310 22.58 -58.79 37.57
N ASN A 311 23.07 -58.80 38.82
CA ASN A 311 22.32 -58.27 39.96
C ASN A 311 22.14 -56.75 39.81
N PHE A 312 20.89 -56.28 39.73
CA PHE A 312 20.58 -54.86 39.72
C PHE A 312 20.03 -54.41 41.06
N PHE A 313 20.54 -53.28 41.55
CA PHE A 313 20.05 -52.62 42.76
C PHE A 313 19.22 -51.40 42.36
N THR A 314 17.95 -51.40 42.72
CA THR A 314 17.09 -50.23 42.56
C THR A 314 17.35 -49.24 43.69
N LEU A 315 17.80 -48.03 43.36
CA LEU A 315 17.87 -46.94 44.32
C LEU A 315 16.45 -46.39 44.55
N HIS A 316 15.80 -46.82 45.64
CA HIS A 316 14.57 -46.18 46.08
C HIS A 316 14.90 -44.77 46.59
N LYS A 317 14.34 -43.74 45.94
CA LYS A 317 14.25 -42.37 46.46
C LYS A 317 12.85 -42.14 47.02
#